data_AF-A0A9D6R730-F1
#
_entry.id   AF-A0A9D6R730-F1
#
_cell.length_a   1.000
_cell.length_b   1.000
_cell.length_c   1.000
_cell.angle_alpha   90.00
_cell.angle_beta   90.00
_cell.angle_gamma   90.00
#
_symmetry.space_group_name_H-M   'P 1'
#
loop_
_entity.id
_entity.type
_entity.pdbx_description
1 polymer ?
#
loop_
_entity_poly.entity_id
_entity_poly.type
_entity_poly.pdbx_seq_one_letter_code
_entity_poly.pdbx_strand_id
1 'polypeptide(L)'
;MDIEKAILEGLRRQYGAHGFEFLYQRLDTLHDFAMEGRLTEATDLPAEEVIGWLKELIYIARETVTEIEARDRAVTALFAKVARERGWDGAMVTLRFD
;
A
#
# COMPACT_ATOMS: atom_id res chain seq x y z
N MET A 1 10.93 -25.60 -9.92
CA MET A 1 10.13 -24.47 -9.42
C MET A 1 11.11 -23.41 -8.98
N ASP A 2 11.11 -22.27 -9.66
CA ASP A 2 12.08 -21.20 -9.43
C ASP A 2 11.82 -20.52 -8.08
N ILE A 3 12.86 -20.32 -7.28
CA ILE A 3 12.77 -19.76 -5.92
C ILE A 3 12.17 -18.35 -5.97
N GLU A 4 12.55 -17.56 -6.99
CA GLU A 4 12.03 -16.22 -7.19
C GLU A 4 10.51 -16.21 -7.39
N LYS A 5 10.00 -17.16 -8.19
CA LYS A 5 8.57 -17.30 -8.44
C LYS A 5 7.78 -17.60 -7.16
N ALA A 6 8.31 -18.50 -6.33
CA ALA A 6 7.67 -18.85 -5.05
C ALA A 6 7.63 -17.64 -4.09
N ILE A 7 8.70 -16.83 -4.06
CA ILE A 7 8.73 -15.59 -3.26
C ILE A 7 7.67 -14.61 -3.75
N LEU A 8 7.60 -14.36 -5.06
CA LEU A 8 6.62 -13.44 -5.64
C LEU A 8 5.17 -13.89 -5.41
N GLU A 9 4.90 -15.19 -5.49
CA GLU A 9 3.59 -15.76 -5.16
C GLU A 9 3.25 -15.58 -3.67
N GLY A 10 4.23 -15.70 -2.78
CA GLY A 10 4.09 -15.38 -1.36
C GLY A 10 3.72 -13.91 -1.14
N LEU A 11 4.47 -12.99 -1.76
CA LEU A 11 4.24 -11.55 -1.65
C LEU A 11 2.85 -11.16 -2.19
N ARG A 12 2.44 -11.68 -3.35
CA ARG A 12 1.11 -11.42 -3.91
C ARG A 12 -0.02 -11.85 -3.00
N ARG A 13 0.17 -12.91 -2.20
CA ARG A 13 -0.81 -13.36 -1.22
C ARG A 13 -0.85 -12.42 -0.01
N GLN A 14 0.32 -12.02 0.49
CA GLN A 14 0.46 -11.13 1.65
C GLN A 14 -0.04 -9.72 1.37
N TYR A 15 0.13 -9.22 0.15
CA TYR A 15 -0.28 -7.88 -0.29
C TYR A 15 -1.43 -7.93 -1.31
N GLY A 16 -2.19 -9.02 -1.33
CA GLY A 16 -3.47 -9.12 -2.02
C GLY A 16 -4.61 -8.63 -1.15
N ALA A 17 -5.84 -8.64 -1.68
CA ALA A 17 -7.04 -8.16 -0.98
C ALA A 17 -7.18 -8.78 0.43
N HIS A 18 -7.04 -10.10 0.54
CA HIS A 18 -7.14 -10.81 1.82
C HIS A 18 -6.04 -10.40 2.81
N GLY A 19 -4.83 -10.14 2.33
CA GLY A 19 -3.73 -9.69 3.17
C GLY A 19 -3.95 -8.28 3.75
N PHE A 20 -4.47 -7.36 2.92
CA PHE A 20 -4.85 -6.02 3.38
C PHE A 20 -6.06 -6.05 4.32
N GLU A 21 -7.06 -6.87 4.04
CA GLU A 21 -8.20 -7.08 4.94
C GLU A 21 -7.75 -7.57 6.32
N PHE A 22 -6.83 -8.54 6.35
CA PHE A 22 -6.27 -9.05 7.58
C PHE A 22 -5.47 -8.00 8.37
N LEU A 23 -4.67 -7.17 7.69
CA LEU A 23 -3.96 -6.06 8.32
C LEU A 23 -4.94 -5.03 8.89
N TYR A 24 -5.96 -4.66 8.12
CA TYR A 24 -7.01 -3.74 8.55
C TYR A 24 -7.70 -4.24 9.82
N GLN A 25 -8.18 -5.48 9.83
CA GLN A 25 -8.88 -6.06 10.98
C GLN A 25 -8.02 -6.07 12.26
N ARG A 26 -6.71 -6.32 12.13
CA ARG A 26 -5.78 -6.27 13.28
C ARG A 26 -5.61 -4.86 13.83
N LEU A 27 -5.48 -3.86 12.96
CA LEU A 27 -5.37 -2.46 13.37
C LEU A 27 -6.68 -1.95 13.97
N ASP A 28 -7.81 -2.34 13.39
CA ASP A 28 -9.15 -2.02 13.88
C ASP A 28 -9.40 -2.61 15.28
N THR A 29 -9.04 -3.87 15.49
CA THR A 29 -9.12 -4.51 16.81
C THR A 29 -8.22 -3.80 17.83
N LEU A 30 -6.97 -3.48 17.47
CA LEU A 30 -6.07 -2.74 18.36
C LEU A 30 -6.63 -1.35 18.71
N HIS A 31 -7.27 -0.69 17.74
CA HIS A 31 -7.96 0.57 17.93
C HIS A 31 -9.12 0.45 18.93
N ASP A 32 -9.94 -0.60 18.85
CA ASP A 32 -11.03 -0.83 19.80
C ASP A 32 -10.52 -0.96 21.24
N PHE A 33 -9.49 -1.80 21.46
CA PHE A 33 -8.87 -1.94 22.79
C PHE A 33 -8.26 -0.62 23.29
N ALA A 34 -7.61 0.16 22.40
CA ALA A 34 -7.04 1.46 22.77
C ALA A 34 -8.15 2.47 23.13
N MET A 35 -9.22 2.53 22.34
CA MET A 35 -10.37 3.42 22.55
C MET A 35 -11.06 3.15 23.90
N GLU A 36 -11.16 1.88 24.29
CA GLU A 36 -11.73 1.46 25.57
C GLU A 36 -10.78 1.61 26.78
N GLY A 37 -9.53 2.04 26.56
CA GLY A 37 -8.52 2.13 27.62
C GLY A 37 -7.97 0.76 28.08
N ARG A 38 -8.14 -0.27 27.25
CA ARG A 38 -7.81 -1.68 27.52
C ARG A 38 -6.60 -2.17 26.72
N LEU A 39 -5.70 -1.25 26.33
CA LEU A 39 -4.54 -1.56 25.48
C LEU A 39 -3.68 -2.72 26.04
N THR A 40 -3.53 -2.80 27.36
CA THR A 40 -2.75 -3.86 28.04
C THR A 40 -3.36 -5.26 27.92
N GLU A 41 -4.61 -5.40 27.48
CA GLU A 41 -5.21 -6.70 27.17
C GLU A 41 -4.86 -7.18 25.76
N ALA A 42 -4.53 -6.26 24.85
CA ALA A 42 -4.22 -6.56 23.46
C ALA A 42 -2.72 -6.82 23.22
N THR A 43 -1.85 -6.31 24.10
CA THR A 43 -0.39 -6.40 23.94
C THR A 43 0.34 -6.22 25.26
N ASP A 44 1.50 -6.87 25.38
CA ASP A 44 2.43 -6.72 26.50
C ASP A 44 3.40 -5.53 26.33
N LEU A 45 3.32 -4.81 25.20
CA LEU A 45 4.19 -3.67 24.93
C LEU A 45 3.76 -2.43 25.72
N PRO A 46 4.71 -1.59 26.19
CA PRO A 46 4.40 -0.26 26.70
C PRO A 46 3.67 0.59 25.64
N ALA A 47 2.73 1.43 26.08
CA ALA A 47 1.92 2.26 25.18
C ALA A 47 2.78 3.15 24.25
N GLU A 48 3.89 3.69 24.76
CA GLU A 48 4.84 4.48 23.98
C GLU A 48 5.50 3.70 22.83
N GLU A 49 5.76 2.40 23.04
CA GLU A 49 6.32 1.53 22.02
C GLU A 49 5.27 1.21 20.95
N VAL A 50 4.04 0.92 21.36
CA VAL A 50 2.91 0.75 20.42
C VAL A 50 2.72 2.01 19.57
N ILE A 51 2.76 3.19 20.19
CA ILE A 51 2.69 4.48 19.47
C ILE A 51 3.84 4.63 18.47
N GLY A 52 5.05 4.24 18.85
CA GLY A 52 6.22 4.24 17.96
C GLY A 52 5.97 3.39 16.72
N TRP A 53 5.57 2.12 16.90
CA TRP A 53 5.27 1.21 15.81
C TRP A 53 4.15 1.72 14.89
N LEU A 54 3.07 2.28 15.45
CA LEU A 54 1.98 2.84 14.66
C LEU A 54 2.43 4.05 13.83
N LYS A 55 3.29 4.91 14.37
CA LYS A 55 3.86 6.05 13.62
C LYS A 55 4.72 5.59 12.45
N GLU A 56 5.56 4.58 12.66
CA GLU A 56 6.38 3.98 11.60
C GLU A 56 5.50 3.37 10.50
N LEU A 57 4.46 2.62 10.87
CA LEU A 57 3.50 2.06 9.90
C LEU A 57 2.81 3.16 9.08
N ILE A 58 2.37 4.23 9.72
CA ILE A 58 1.76 5.38 9.03
C ILE A 58 2.77 6.03 8.08
N TYR A 59 4.01 6.22 8.52
CA TYR A 59 5.07 6.78 7.68
C TYR A 59 5.30 5.91 6.43
N ILE A 60 5.53 4.60 6.61
CA ILE A 60 5.79 3.67 5.51
C ILE A 60 4.59 3.62 4.56
N ALA A 61 3.37 3.58 5.07
CA ALA A 61 2.16 3.57 4.24
C ALA A 61 2.04 4.85 3.39
N ARG A 62 2.31 6.02 3.98
CA ARG A 62 2.29 7.30 3.27
C ARG A 62 3.36 7.40 2.19
N GLU A 63 4.59 6.98 2.50
CA GLU A 63 5.68 6.94 1.52
C GLU A 63 5.34 5.97 0.38
N THR A 64 4.81 4.79 0.70
CA THR A 64 4.40 3.79 -0.30
C THR A 64 3.35 4.33 -1.25
N VAL A 65 2.31 5.01 -0.73
CA VAL A 65 1.30 5.67 -1.57
C VAL A 65 1.95 6.75 -2.46
N THR A 66 2.80 7.58 -1.87
CA THR A 66 3.51 8.64 -2.60
C THR A 66 4.34 8.09 -3.75
N GLU A 67 5.06 6.99 -3.54
CA GLU A 67 5.87 6.33 -4.56
C GLU A 67 5.02 5.70 -5.67
N ILE A 68 3.91 5.05 -5.32
CA ILE A 68 2.98 4.46 -6.30
C ILE A 68 2.42 5.57 -7.20
N GLU A 69 1.87 6.63 -6.62
CA GLU A 69 1.30 7.72 -7.39
C GLU A 69 2.36 8.48 -8.21
N ALA A 70 3.57 8.67 -7.67
CA ALA A 70 4.66 9.33 -8.39
C ALA A 70 5.08 8.53 -9.63
N ARG A 71 5.12 7.20 -9.53
CA ARG A 71 5.39 6.30 -10.67
C ARG A 71 4.27 6.36 -11.70
N ASP A 72 3.02 6.33 -11.28
CA ASP A 72 1.88 6.41 -12.20
C ASP A 72 1.90 7.72 -12.99
N ARG A 73 2.11 8.86 -12.31
CA ARG A 73 2.25 10.17 -12.97
C ARG A 73 3.42 10.21 -13.97
N ALA A 74 4.57 9.65 -13.60
CA ALA A 74 5.73 9.61 -14.48
C ALA A 74 5.48 8.77 -15.74
N VAL A 75 4.80 7.63 -15.59
CA VAL A 75 4.39 6.76 -16.69
C VAL A 75 3.40 7.48 -17.61
N THR A 76 2.37 8.13 -17.06
CA THR A 76 1.41 8.93 -17.84
C THR A 76 2.10 10.07 -18.61
N ALA A 77 3.03 10.78 -17.98
CA ALA A 77 3.78 11.86 -18.61
C ALA A 77 4.67 11.36 -19.78
N LEU A 78 5.30 10.20 -19.62
CA LEU A 78 6.09 9.56 -20.67
C LEU A 78 5.22 9.17 -21.87
N PHE A 79 4.07 8.53 -21.63
CA PHE A 79 3.13 8.18 -22.69
C PHE A 79 2.63 9.42 -23.43
N ALA A 80 2.27 10.50 -22.73
CA ALA A 80 1.84 11.74 -23.34
C ALA A 80 2.96 12.38 -24.21
N LYS A 81 4.22 12.28 -23.78
CA LYS A 81 5.36 12.73 -24.57
C LYS A 81 5.50 11.93 -25.87
N VAL A 82 5.47 10.60 -25.79
CA VAL A 82 5.59 9.72 -26.96
C VAL A 82 4.43 9.92 -27.93
N ALA A 83 3.20 10.07 -27.43
CA ALA A 83 2.02 10.32 -28.26
C ALA A 83 2.16 11.63 -29.07
N ARG A 84 2.65 12.71 -28.44
CA ARG A 84 2.94 13.98 -29.14
C ARG A 84 4.01 13.82 -30.21
N GLU A 85 5.11 13.12 -29.89
CA GLU A 85 6.21 12.90 -30.85
C GLU A 85 5.79 12.04 -32.05
N ARG A 86 4.80 11.14 -31.86
CA ARG A 86 4.29 10.24 -32.91
C ARG A 86 3.03 10.75 -33.63
N GLY A 87 2.52 11.91 -33.24
CA GLY A 87 1.30 12.48 -33.82
C GLY A 87 0.04 11.65 -33.58
N TRP A 88 -0.08 10.99 -32.42
CA TRP A 88 -1.28 10.24 -32.04
C TRP A 88 -2.32 11.18 -31.42
N ASP A 89 -3.51 11.29 -32.03
CA ASP A 89 -4.59 12.16 -31.55
C ASP A 89 -5.20 11.65 -30.23
N GLY A 90 -5.57 12.59 -29.34
CA GLY A 90 -5.83 12.41 -27.91
C GLY A 90 -7.02 11.53 -27.49
N ALA A 91 -7.69 10.84 -28.42
CA ALA A 91 -8.84 9.97 -28.13
C ALA A 91 -8.47 8.55 -27.64
N MET A 92 -7.19 8.17 -27.71
CA MET A 92 -6.71 6.83 -27.27
C MET A 92 -6.11 6.82 -25.86
N VAL A 93 -6.01 7.97 -25.18
CA VAL A 93 -5.31 8.11 -23.88
C VAL A 93 -6.12 7.55 -22.70
N THR A 94 -7.43 7.30 -22.88
CA THR A 94 -8.33 6.85 -21.81
C THR A 94 -8.46 5.33 -21.70
N LEU A 95 -7.78 4.54 -22.52
CA LEU A 95 -7.91 3.08 -22.50
C LEU A 95 -6.70 2.44 -21.82
N ARG A 96 -6.79 2.26 -20.50
CA ARG A 96 -6.28 1.12 -19.69
C ARG A 96 -5.86 1.56 -18.29
N PHE A 97 -6.79 1.99 -17.47
CA PHE A 97 -6.68 1.86 -16.00
C PHE A 97 -8.10 1.76 -15.41
N ASP A 98 -8.87 0.77 -15.88
CA ASP A 98 -10.08 0.26 -15.22
C ASP A 98 -9.78 -1.15 -14.72
#